data_AF-A0A975WFP6-F1
#
_entry.id   AF-A0A975WFP6-F1
#
_cell.length_a   1.000
_cell.length_b   1.000
_cell.length_c   1.000
_cell.angle_alpha   90.00
_cell.angle_beta   90.00
_cell.angle_gamma   90.00
#
_symmetry.space_group_name_H-M   'P 1'
#
loop_
_entity.id
_entity.type
_entity.pdbx_description
1 polymer ?
#
loop_
_entity_poly.entity_id
_entity_poly.type
_entity_poly.pdbx_seq_one_letter_code
_entity_poly.pdbx_strand_id
1 'polypeptide(L)' 'MRGEILGVERRRRWSDEEKLSIVLSVGVNGATVSQVAHRHEIRRQQIYAWRYELRKKGLLTPDDTALFLPVDIA' A
#
# COMPACT_ATOMS: atom_id res chain seq x y z
N MET A 1 -23.07 -17.36 21.95
CA MET A 1 -21.78 -17.50 21.23
C MET A 1 -21.89 -16.75 19.90
N ARG A 2 -20.76 -16.23 19.42
CA ARG A 2 -20.61 -15.18 18.39
C ARG A 2 -21.47 -15.40 17.13
N GLY A 3 -22.53 -14.60 16.98
CA GLY A 3 -23.28 -14.43 15.74
C GLY A 3 -22.67 -13.34 14.88
N GLU A 4 -21.72 -13.76 14.05
CA GLU A 4 -21.53 -13.39 12.64
C GLU A 4 -22.11 -12.04 12.17
N ILE A 5 -21.20 -11.09 11.93
CA ILE A 5 -21.48 -9.77 11.37
C ILE A 5 -21.67 -9.93 9.85
N LEU A 6 -22.82 -10.45 9.43
CA LEU A 6 -23.30 -10.45 8.05
C LEU A 6 -23.95 -9.09 7.71
N GLY A 7 -23.14 -8.03 7.71
CA GLY A 7 -23.60 -6.67 7.40
C GLY A 7 -22.51 -5.68 6.97
N VAL A 8 -21.27 -6.15 6.73
CA VAL A 8 -20.08 -5.32 6.44
C VAL A 8 -19.70 -5.31 4.96
N GLU A 9 -20.58 -5.74 4.06
CA GLU A 9 -20.29 -5.83 2.62
C GLU A 9 -20.28 -4.49 1.87
N ARG A 10 -20.13 -3.36 2.57
CA ARG A 10 -19.98 -2.03 1.95
C ARG A 10 -18.76 -1.22 2.35
N ARG A 11 -17.99 -1.64 3.36
CA ARG A 11 -16.69 -1.03 3.66
C ARG A 11 -15.74 -2.12 4.16
N ARG A 12 -15.03 -2.76 3.22
CA ARG A 12 -13.88 -3.61 3.53
C ARG A 12 -12.97 -2.82 4.47
N ARG A 13 -12.87 -3.27 5.73
CA ARG A 13 -11.93 -2.70 6.70
C ARG A 13 -10.57 -3.32 6.43
N TRP A 14 -9.59 -2.47 6.15
CA TRP A 14 -8.22 -2.89 5.95
C TRP A 14 -7.45 -2.66 7.25
N SER A 15 -6.87 -3.71 7.81
CA SER A 15 -5.89 -3.63 8.89
C SER A 15 -4.63 -2.91 8.41
N ASP A 16 -3.83 -2.39 9.34
CA ASP A 16 -2.58 -1.71 8.95
C ASP A 16 -1.61 -2.66 8.24
N GLU A 17 -1.61 -3.95 8.60
CA GLU A 17 -0.84 -4.99 7.93
C GLU A 17 -1.29 -5.19 6.48
N GLU A 18 -2.59 -5.31 6.22
CA GLU A 18 -3.08 -5.45 4.84
C GLU A 18 -2.83 -4.18 4.02
N LYS A 19 -3.00 -3.00 4.61
CA LYS A 19 -2.65 -1.73 3.95
C LYS A 19 -1.17 -1.71 3.58
N LEU A 20 -0.30 -2.13 4.50
CA LEU A 20 1.14 -2.16 4.31
C LEU A 20 1.52 -3.14 3.20
N SER A 21 1.00 -4.36 3.24
CA SER A 21 1.20 -5.38 2.19
C SER A 21 0.82 -4.86 0.79
N ILE A 22 -0.34 -4.19 0.68
CA ILE A 22 -0.78 -3.60 -0.59
C ILE A 22 0.13 -2.47 -1.04
N VAL A 23 0.48 -1.55 -0.14
CA VAL A 23 1.36 -0.42 -0.45
C VAL A 23 2.75 -0.90 -0.88
N LEU A 24 3.31 -1.91 -0.21
CA LEU A 24 4.61 -2.50 -0.54
C LEU A 24 4.59 -3.32 -1.84
N SER A 25 3.43 -3.81 -2.28
CA SER A 25 3.31 -4.50 -3.57
C SER A 25 3.49 -3.57 -4.78
N VAL A 26 3.39 -2.24 -4.59
CA VAL A 26 3.67 -1.26 -5.64
C VAL A 26 5.17 -1.27 -5.95
N GLY A 27 5.52 -1.37 -7.23
CA GLY A 27 6.89 -1.46 -7.72
C GLY A 27 7.45 -2.89 -7.80
N VAL A 28 6.87 -3.83 -7.04
CA VAL A 28 7.24 -5.25 -7.12
C VAL A 28 6.97 -5.77 -8.52
N ASN A 29 8.00 -6.31 -9.19
CA ASN A 29 7.93 -6.76 -10.58
C ASN A 29 7.40 -5.69 -11.56
N GLY A 30 7.67 -4.40 -11.28
CA GLY A 30 7.18 -3.29 -12.09
C GLY A 30 5.69 -2.99 -11.94
N ALA A 31 5.01 -3.55 -10.92
CA ALA A 31 3.59 -3.29 -10.69
C ALA A 31 3.32 -1.82 -10.40
N THR A 32 2.48 -1.19 -11.21
CA THR A 32 2.09 0.21 -11.03
C THR A 32 1.01 0.34 -9.95
N VAL A 33 0.88 1.55 -9.37
CA VAL A 33 -0.21 1.89 -8.44
C VAL A 33 -1.59 1.58 -9.03
N SER A 34 -1.77 1.78 -10.35
CA SER A 34 -3.03 1.47 -11.04
C SER A 34 -3.34 -0.02 -11.05
N GLN A 35 -2.36 -0.87 -11.36
CA GLN A 35 -2.52 -2.32 -11.39
C GLN A 35 -2.78 -2.89 -10.00
N VAL A 36 -2.07 -2.41 -8.98
CA VAL A 36 -2.29 -2.80 -7.59
C VAL A 36 -3.68 -2.37 -7.13
N ALA A 37 -4.08 -1.14 -7.41
CA ALA A 37 -5.42 -0.64 -7.08
C ALA A 37 -6.53 -1.50 -7.71
N HIS A 38 -6.38 -1.86 -8.98
CA HIS A 38 -7.33 -2.74 -9.68
C HIS A 38 -7.40 -4.14 -9.06
N ARG A 39 -6.26 -4.76 -8.76
CA ARG A 39 -6.20 -6.11 -8.15
C ARG A 39 -6.90 -6.18 -6.79
N HIS A 40 -6.86 -5.10 -6.01
CA HIS A 40 -7.46 -5.03 -4.69
C HIS A 40 -8.82 -4.31 -4.67
N GLU A 41 -9.36 -3.95 -5.83
CA GLU A 41 -10.64 -3.24 -6.00
C GLU A 41 -10.74 -1.94 -5.18
N ILE A 42 -9.63 -1.21 -5.10
CA ILE A 42 -9.53 0.07 -4.38
C ILE A 42 -9.20 1.21 -5.34
N ARG A 43 -9.44 2.45 -4.91
CA ARG A 43 -9.03 3.63 -5.68
C ARG A 43 -7.54 3.89 -5.47
N ARG A 44 -6.84 4.35 -6.52
CA ARG A 44 -5.43 4.80 -6.43
C ARG A 44 -5.20 5.82 -5.31
N GLN A 45 -6.15 6.74 -5.12
CA GLN A 45 -6.12 7.74 -4.04
C GLN A 45 -6.05 7.10 -2.64
N GLN A 46 -6.66 5.92 -2.46
CA GLN A 46 -6.63 5.19 -1.18
C GLN A 46 -5.22 4.68 -0.86
N ILE A 47 -4.47 4.24 -1.88
CA ILE A 47 -3.06 3.82 -1.72
C ILE A 47 -2.21 5.01 -1.27
N TYR A 48 -2.41 6.20 -1.84
CA TYR A 48 -1.69 7.41 -1.41
C TYR A 48 -2.06 7.84 0.02
N ALA A 49 -3.35 7.79 0.37
CA ALA A 49 -3.80 8.06 1.73
C ALA A 49 -3.15 7.08 2.73
N TRP A 50 -3.08 5.79 2.40
CA TRP A 50 -2.42 4.79 3.23
C TRP A 50 -0.91 4.99 3.34
N ARG A 51 -0.21 5.39 2.27
CA ARG A 51 1.21 5.77 2.35
C ARG A 51 1.43 6.86 3.40
N TYR A 52 0.56 7.86 3.43
CA TYR A 52 0.61 8.92 4.44
C TYR A 52 0.29 8.40 5.85
N GLU A 53 -0.81 7.65 6.02
CA GLU A 53 -1.20 7.08 7.32
C GLU A 53 -0.13 6.15 7.91
N LEU A 54 0.43 5.25 7.10
CA LEU A 54 1.45 4.29 7.52
C LEU A 54 2.77 4.98 7.87
N ARG A 55 3.17 6.01 7.13
CA ARG A 55 4.34 6.85 7.48
C ARG A 55 4.15 7.54 8.82
N LYS A 56 2.97 8.13 9.07
CA LYS A 56 2.66 8.76 10.36
C LYS A 56 2.70 7.77 11.52
N LYS A 57 2.36 6.50 11.27
CA LYS A 57 2.43 5.40 12.24
C LYS A 57 3.83 4.79 12.37
N GLY A 58 4.81 5.20 11.56
CA GLY A 58 6.14 4.59 11.51
C GLY A 58 6.17 3.17 10.92
N LEU A 59 5.08 2.73 10.28
CA LEU A 59 4.93 1.38 9.71
C LEU A 59 5.45 1.31 8.27
N LEU A 60 5.52 2.44 7.58
CA LEU A 60 6.15 2.56 6.28
C LEU A 60 7.42 3.38 6.43
N THR A 61 8.57 2.73 6.30
CA THR A 61 9.86 3.43 6.20
C THR A 61 9.89 4.27 4.91
N PRO A 62 10.68 5.35 4.87
CA PRO A 62 11.00 6.00 3.61
C PRO A 62 11.46 4.92 2.62
N ASP A 63 10.98 5.02 1.37
CA ASP A 63 11.46 4.19 0.29
C ASP A 63 12.99 4.35 0.24
N ASP A 64 13.74 3.33 0.69
CA ASP A 64 15.21 3.25 0.55
C ASP A 64 15.61 3.17 -0.94
N THR A 65 14.65 3.19 -1.87
CA THR A 65 14.86 3.12 -3.32
C THR A 65 15.44 4.39 -3.94
N ALA A 66 15.63 5.47 -3.17
CA ALA A 66 16.53 6.55 -3.58
C ALA A 66 17.99 6.20 -3.21
N LEU A 67 18.47 5.03 -3.65
CA LEU A 67 19.89 4.74 -3.67
C LEU A 67 20.52 5.61 -4.76
N PHE A 68 21.27 6.63 -4.35
CA PHE A 68 22.17 7.33 -5.25
C PHE A 68 23.25 6.35 -5.70
N LEU A 69 23.11 5.84 -6.92
CA LEU A 69 24.19 5.11 -7.58
C LEU A 69 25.14 6.15 -8.20
N PRO A 70 26.43 6.19 -7.82
CA PRO A 70 27.39 7.06 -8.48
C PRO A 70 27.47 6.64 -9.95
N VAL A 71 27.28 7.60 -10.86
CA VAL A 71 27.57 7.43 -12.28
C VAL A 71 28.88 8.15 -12.56
N ASP A 72 29.90 7.41 -12.96
CA ASP A 72 31.13 8.01 -13.48
C ASP A 72 30.84 8.54 -14.88
N ILE A 73 31.04 9.86 -15.07
CA ILE A 73 31.02 10.49 -16.39
C ILE A 73 32.48 10.54 -16.87
N ALA A 74 32.80 9.72 -17.87
CA ALA A 74 34.06 9.71 -18.59
C ALA A 74 34.05 10.70 -19.76
#